data_AF-B6XTP8-F1
#
_entry.id   AF-B6XTP8-F1
#
_cell.length_a   1.000
_cell.length_b   1.000
_cell.length_c   1.000
_cell.angle_alpha   90.00
_cell.angle_beta   90.00
_cell.angle_gamma   90.00
#
_symmetry.space_group_name_H-M   'P 1'
#
loop_
_entity.id
_entity.type
_entity.pdbx_description
1 polymer ?
#
loop_
_entity_poly.entity_id
_entity_poly.type
_entity_poly.pdbx_seq_one_letter_code
_entity_poly.pdbx_strand_id
1 'polypeptide(L)'
;MKLFQKCRWRLPTMPDNFFPERPDLTPTIYAYAIDDAGHKGQLKVGYTDCDVRTRILEQTKTAQVNFRIVLEESAIRDDGSAFDDHPVHRMLEQRFVRTGANDSAARSRMYGRPSQLSRSVADPPLSARRASACVRSSSVP
;
A
#
# COMPACT_ATOMS: atom_id res chain seq x y z
N MET A 1 -23.00 20.22 -64.12
CA MET A 1 -22.42 18.87 -63.95
C MET A 1 -21.28 18.94 -62.95
N LYS A 2 -21.43 18.21 -61.85
CA LYS A 2 -20.43 17.69 -60.88
C LYS A 2 -19.15 18.51 -60.64
N LEU A 3 -19.03 19.07 -59.44
CA LEU A 3 -17.73 19.10 -58.75
C LEU A 3 -17.93 18.70 -57.28
N PHE A 4 -17.99 17.38 -57.06
CA PHE A 4 -17.99 16.79 -55.73
C PHE A 4 -16.54 16.75 -55.25
N GLN A 5 -16.19 17.68 -54.37
CA GLN A 5 -14.84 17.77 -53.80
C GLN A 5 -14.68 16.64 -52.78
N LYS A 6 -13.91 15.61 -53.17
CA LYS A 6 -13.58 14.44 -52.35
C LYS A 6 -12.87 14.88 -51.07
N CYS A 7 -13.53 14.75 -49.93
CA CYS A 7 -12.89 14.79 -48.62
C CYS A 7 -11.91 13.62 -48.52
N ARG A 8 -10.63 13.88 -48.75
CA ARG A 8 -9.53 12.93 -48.56
C ARG A 8 -9.11 12.99 -47.10
N TRP A 9 -9.53 12.02 -46.31
CA TRP A 9 -9.08 11.84 -44.93
C TRP A 9 -7.58 11.58 -44.93
N ARG A 10 -6.79 12.55 -44.45
CA ARG A 10 -5.36 12.40 -44.18
C ARG A 10 -5.23 11.69 -42.83
N LEU A 11 -4.67 10.48 -42.80
CA LEU A 11 -4.36 9.78 -41.55
C LEU A 11 -3.35 10.60 -40.74
N PRO A 12 -3.52 10.77 -39.42
CA PRO A 12 -2.53 11.41 -38.58
C PRO A 12 -1.26 10.55 -38.53
N THR A 13 -0.11 11.18 -38.69
CA THR A 13 1.20 10.56 -38.49
C THR A 13 1.35 10.23 -37.00
N MET A 14 1.78 8.99 -36.68
CA MET A 14 2.07 8.63 -35.30
C MET A 14 3.22 9.52 -34.78
N PRO A 15 3.08 10.15 -33.61
CA PRO A 15 4.17 10.95 -33.04
C PRO A 15 5.33 10.02 -32.62
N ASP A 16 6.55 10.38 -33.02
CA ASP A 16 7.78 9.61 -32.74
C ASP A 16 8.16 9.52 -31.25
N ASN A 17 7.43 10.19 -30.35
CA ASN A 17 7.66 10.19 -28.90
C ASN A 17 6.61 9.35 -28.14
N PHE A 18 6.50 8.07 -28.49
CA PHE A 18 5.63 7.14 -27.75
C PHE A 18 6.19 6.80 -26.35
N PHE A 19 7.50 6.93 -26.16
CA PHE A 19 8.17 6.70 -24.87
C PHE A 19 9.03 7.93 -24.51
N PRO A 20 8.46 8.94 -23.82
CA PRO A 20 9.28 10.03 -23.29
C PRO A 20 10.35 9.46 -22.35
N GLU A 21 11.51 10.11 -22.33
CA GLU A 21 12.57 9.79 -21.37
C GLU A 21 12.03 9.90 -19.93
N ARG A 22 12.52 9.02 -19.04
CA ARG A 22 12.06 9.06 -17.66
C ARG A 22 12.55 10.36 -17.01
N PRO A 23 11.67 11.07 -16.29
CA PRO A 23 12.08 12.24 -15.53
C PRO A 23 13.11 11.85 -14.48
N ASP A 24 14.04 12.76 -14.19
CA ASP A 24 15.00 12.59 -13.10
C ASP A 24 14.26 12.49 -11.77
N LEU A 25 14.52 11.40 -11.04
CA LEU A 25 13.90 11.13 -9.74
C LEU A 25 14.85 11.61 -8.64
N THR A 26 14.36 12.46 -7.74
CA THR A 26 15.07 12.91 -6.56
C THR A 26 14.30 12.48 -5.31
N PRO A 27 14.57 11.27 -4.79
CA PRO A 27 13.99 10.78 -3.54
C PRO A 27 14.17 11.79 -2.42
N THR A 28 13.04 12.30 -1.92
CA THR A 28 13.00 13.37 -0.92
C THR A 28 11.95 13.03 0.12
N ILE A 29 12.35 13.07 1.38
CA ILE A 29 11.45 13.00 2.52
C ILE A 29 11.10 14.41 2.94
N TYR A 30 9.82 14.67 3.17
CA TYR A 30 9.35 16.00 3.53
C TYR A 30 8.34 15.95 4.66
N ALA A 31 8.25 17.07 5.37
CA ALA A 31 7.23 17.29 6.37
C ALA A 31 6.68 18.70 6.28
N TYR A 32 5.35 18.83 6.30
CA TYR A 32 4.69 20.12 6.26
C TYR A 32 3.57 20.23 7.29
N ALA A 33 3.37 21.45 7.77
CA ALA A 33 2.28 21.83 8.65
C ALA A 33 1.22 22.59 7.83
N ILE A 34 -0.04 22.45 8.25
CA ILE A 34 -1.17 23.17 7.67
C ILE A 34 -1.53 24.30 8.63
N ASP A 35 -1.58 25.53 8.11
CA ASP A 35 -1.89 26.73 8.89
C ASP A 35 -3.42 26.91 9.03
N ASP A 36 -4.08 25.89 9.59
CA ASP A 36 -5.51 25.89 9.84
C ASP A 36 -5.83 25.59 11.31
N ALA A 37 -6.94 26.12 11.80
CA ALA A 37 -7.36 25.97 13.20
C ALA A 37 -7.57 24.50 13.59
N GLY A 38 -8.05 23.64 12.67
CA GLY A 38 -8.27 22.23 12.92
C GLY A 38 -6.99 21.38 12.93
N HIS A 39 -5.88 21.92 12.41
CA HIS A 39 -4.64 21.18 12.18
C HIS A 39 -3.47 21.73 12.99
N LYS A 40 -3.71 22.65 13.93
CA LYS A 40 -2.68 23.23 14.78
C LYS A 40 -1.88 22.14 15.51
N GLY A 41 -0.56 22.20 15.37
CA GLY A 41 0.36 21.25 16.00
C GLY A 41 0.44 19.88 15.32
N GLN A 42 -0.23 19.68 14.18
CA GLN A 42 -0.13 18.46 13.39
C GLN A 42 0.87 18.65 12.24
N LEU A 43 1.61 17.60 11.95
CA LEU A 43 2.60 17.56 10.88
C LEU A 43 2.28 16.37 9.97
N LYS A 44 2.21 16.61 8.66
CA LYS A 44 2.15 15.52 7.68
C LYS A 44 3.55 15.24 7.19
N VAL A 45 4.00 14.01 7.37
CA VAL A 45 5.25 13.48 6.81
C VAL A 45 4.91 12.64 5.59
N GLY A 46 5.72 12.74 4.54
CA GLY A 46 5.55 11.98 3.32
C GLY A 46 6.83 11.85 2.52
N TYR A 47 6.82 10.90 1.60
CA TYR A 47 7.89 10.65 0.63
C TYR A 47 7.46 11.10 -0.77
N THR A 48 8.42 11.55 -1.56
CA THR A 48 8.24 11.90 -2.98
C THR A 48 9.52 11.65 -3.77
N ASP A 49 9.38 11.23 -5.02
CA ASP A 49 10.47 11.13 -5.98
C ASP A 49 10.60 12.39 -6.86
N CYS A 50 9.64 13.31 -6.74
CA CYS A 50 9.55 14.56 -7.50
C CYS A 50 9.56 15.78 -6.55
N ASP A 51 9.50 16.99 -7.12
CA ASP A 51 9.42 18.25 -6.36
C ASP A 51 8.35 18.23 -5.25
N VAL A 52 8.80 18.48 -4.02
CA VAL A 52 7.98 18.46 -2.80
C VAL A 52 6.84 19.46 -2.85
N ARG A 53 7.10 20.70 -3.31
CA ARG A 53 6.08 21.75 -3.35
C ARG A 53 4.99 21.39 -4.35
N THR A 54 5.37 20.88 -5.51
CA THR A 54 4.43 20.42 -6.52
C THR A 54 3.54 19.31 -5.95
N ARG A 55 4.13 18.34 -5.25
CA ARG A 55 3.38 17.25 -4.61
C ARG A 55 2.40 17.73 -3.54
N ILE A 56 2.80 18.69 -2.70
CA ILE A 56 1.92 19.26 -1.67
C ILE A 56 0.79 20.06 -2.32
N LEU A 57 1.09 20.83 -3.37
CA LEU A 57 0.10 21.59 -4.12
C LEU A 57 -0.91 20.67 -4.79
N GLU A 58 -0.50 19.59 -5.43
CA GLU A 58 -1.41 18.59 -6.00
C GLU A 58 -2.42 18.06 -4.97
N GLN A 59 -1.95 17.72 -3.77
CA GLN A 59 -2.79 17.21 -2.70
C GLN A 59 -3.72 18.29 -2.12
N THR A 60 -3.24 19.52 -1.99
CA THR A 60 -3.93 20.60 -1.27
C THR A 60 -4.74 21.51 -2.19
N LYS A 61 -4.61 21.36 -3.52
CA LYS A 61 -5.26 22.21 -4.53
C LYS A 61 -6.76 22.31 -4.35
N THR A 62 -7.41 21.18 -4.03
CA THR A 62 -8.86 21.11 -3.85
C THR A 62 -9.35 21.86 -2.61
N ALA A 63 -8.52 21.92 -1.56
CA ALA A 63 -8.89 22.49 -0.27
C ALA A 63 -8.43 23.95 -0.09
N GLN A 64 -7.63 24.48 -1.03
CA GLN A 64 -7.11 25.86 -1.03
C GLN A 64 -6.53 26.29 0.33
N VAL A 65 -5.78 25.39 0.97
CA VAL A 65 -5.21 25.60 2.30
C VAL A 65 -3.76 26.06 2.21
N ASN A 66 -3.39 27.00 3.06
CA ASN A 66 -2.00 27.42 3.23
C ASN A 66 -1.22 26.35 4.01
N PHE A 67 -0.02 26.06 3.53
CA PHE A 67 0.88 25.10 4.17
C PHE A 67 2.28 25.70 4.33
N ARG A 68 2.99 25.19 5.33
CA ARG A 68 4.38 25.54 5.62
C ARG A 68 5.22 24.28 5.61
N ILE A 69 6.25 24.25 4.77
CA ILE A 69 7.26 23.18 4.78
C ILE A 69 8.16 23.39 6.00
N VAL A 70 8.28 22.36 6.82
CA VAL A 70 9.11 22.35 8.05
C VAL A 70 10.41 21.59 7.80
N LEU A 71 10.34 20.51 7.00
CA LEU A 71 11.48 19.66 6.68
C LEU A 71 11.42 19.27 5.20
N GLU A 72 12.57 19.30 4.55
CA GLU A 72 12.79 18.83 3.18
C GLU A 72 14.23 18.31 3.12
N GLU A 73 14.39 16.99 3.06
CA GLU A 73 15.70 16.33 3.09
C GLU A 73 15.76 15.19 2.06
N SER A 74 16.97 14.90 1.58
CA SER A 74 17.17 13.77 0.66
C SER A 74 16.87 12.46 1.37
N ALA A 75 16.07 11.61 0.72
CA ALA A 75 15.74 10.28 1.20
C ALA A 75 16.75 9.23 0.72
N ILE A 76 17.97 9.64 0.36
CA ILE A 76 19.06 8.77 -0.06
C ILE A 76 19.98 8.51 1.13
N ARG A 77 20.27 7.24 1.39
CA ARG A 77 21.23 6.81 2.41
C ARG A 77 22.67 6.87 1.89
N ASP A 78 23.63 6.73 2.80
CA ASP A 78 25.06 6.69 2.45
C ASP A 78 25.44 5.56 1.48
N ASP A 79 24.63 4.49 1.41
CA ASP A 79 24.80 3.36 0.48
C ASP A 79 24.18 3.62 -0.91
N GLY A 80 23.55 4.79 -1.11
CA GLY A 80 22.83 5.15 -2.34
C GLY A 80 21.42 4.56 -2.44
N SER A 81 20.95 3.81 -1.43
CA SER A 81 19.57 3.32 -1.40
C SER A 81 18.59 4.41 -0.96
N ALA A 82 17.44 4.48 -1.62
CA ALA A 82 16.35 5.36 -1.19
C ALA A 82 15.54 4.69 -0.06
N PHE A 83 14.96 5.50 0.83
CA PHE A 83 14.04 5.03 1.87
C PHE A 83 12.72 5.79 1.87
N ASP A 84 11.63 5.06 2.13
CA ASP A 84 10.29 5.63 2.18
C ASP A 84 9.97 6.27 3.54
N ASP A 85 8.78 6.87 3.66
CA ASP A 85 8.25 7.43 4.91
C ASP A 85 7.85 6.38 5.96
N HIS A 86 7.69 5.10 5.57
CA HIS A 86 7.32 3.99 6.46
C HIS A 86 8.24 3.84 7.69
N PRO A 87 9.58 3.72 7.55
CA PRO A 87 10.49 3.67 8.68
C PRO A 87 10.41 4.92 9.55
N VAL A 88 10.22 6.10 8.94
CA VAL A 88 10.10 7.38 9.66
C VAL A 88 8.84 7.37 10.53
N HIS A 89 7.69 6.96 9.97
CA HIS A 89 6.46 6.82 10.73
C HIS A 89 6.58 5.85 11.90
N ARG A 90 7.24 4.71 11.70
CA ARG A 90 7.49 3.73 12.78
C ARG A 90 8.32 4.32 13.92
N MET A 91 9.30 5.17 13.61
CA MET A 91 10.09 5.87 14.63
C MET A 91 9.26 6.94 15.35
N LEU A 92 8.43 7.68 14.62
CA LEU A 92 7.58 8.73 15.19
C LEU A 92 6.49 8.17 16.11
N GLU A 93 5.96 6.97 15.85
CA GLU A 93 4.98 6.29 16.71
C GLU A 93 5.46 6.07 18.15
N GLN A 94 6.77 6.04 18.40
CA GLN A 94 7.33 5.88 19.74
C GLN A 94 7.26 7.16 20.58
N ARG A 95 7.10 8.32 19.93
CA ARG A 95 7.19 9.66 20.56
C ARG A 95 5.95 10.52 20.33
N PHE A 96 5.17 10.24 19.30
CA PHE A 96 4.03 11.05 18.87
C PHE A 96 2.78 10.19 18.69
N VAL A 97 1.62 10.83 18.87
CA VAL A 97 0.32 10.21 18.62
C VAL A 97 -0.11 10.48 17.19
N ARG A 98 -0.51 9.43 16.46
CA ARG A 98 -1.04 9.56 15.10
C ARG A 98 -2.49 10.06 15.16
N THR A 99 -2.74 11.26 14.64
CA THR A 99 -4.09 11.82 14.50
C THR A 99 -4.77 11.28 13.24
N GLY A 100 -6.06 10.93 13.32
CA GLY A 100 -6.86 10.54 12.15
C GLY A 100 -6.65 9.10 11.67
N ALA A 101 -5.87 8.28 12.39
CA ALA A 101 -5.96 6.84 12.24
C ALA A 101 -7.35 6.41 12.74
N ASN A 102 -8.29 6.17 11.82
CA ASN A 102 -9.53 5.48 12.14
C ASN A 102 -9.16 4.25 12.98
N ASP A 103 -9.63 4.17 14.23
CA ASP A 103 -9.33 3.07 15.16
C ASP A 103 -9.43 1.71 14.44
N SER A 104 -8.31 1.19 13.97
CA SER A 104 -8.26 -0.08 13.26
C SER A 104 -8.55 -1.25 14.21
N ALA A 105 -8.38 -1.02 15.52
CA ALA A 105 -8.89 -1.87 16.58
C ALA A 105 -10.44 -1.97 16.56
N ALA A 106 -11.15 -0.89 16.23
CA ALA A 106 -12.62 -0.90 16.09
C ALA A 106 -13.05 -1.53 14.75
N ARG A 107 -12.31 -1.30 13.66
CA ARG A 107 -12.59 -1.92 12.34
C ARG A 107 -12.32 -3.43 12.29
N SER A 108 -11.29 -3.91 12.98
CA SER A 108 -11.00 -5.35 13.09
C SER A 108 -12.06 -6.10 13.93
N ARG A 109 -12.83 -5.38 14.76
CA ARG A 109 -14.05 -5.88 15.42
C ARG A 109 -15.29 -5.88 14.51
N MET A 110 -15.37 -4.97 13.55
CA MET A 110 -16.54 -4.79 12.68
C MET A 110 -16.51 -5.69 11.43
N TYR A 111 -15.33 -5.88 10.83
CA TYR A 111 -15.10 -6.93 9.84
C TYR A 111 -14.20 -7.97 10.49
N GLY A 112 -14.80 -8.87 11.27
CA GLY A 112 -14.08 -9.97 11.92
C GLY A 112 -13.21 -10.67 10.89
N ARG A 113 -11.89 -10.53 11.02
CA ARG A 113 -10.94 -11.37 10.30
C ARG A 113 -11.18 -12.77 10.88
N PRO A 114 -11.73 -13.76 10.15
CA PRO A 114 -11.74 -15.11 10.67
C PRO A 114 -10.27 -15.45 10.87
N SER A 115 -9.90 -15.67 12.12
CA SER A 115 -8.65 -16.31 12.47
C SER A 115 -8.46 -17.45 11.49
N GLN A 116 -7.29 -17.51 10.86
CA GLN A 116 -6.77 -18.72 10.24
C GLN A 116 -6.68 -19.77 11.34
N LEU A 117 -7.82 -20.32 11.73
CA LEU A 117 -7.92 -21.52 12.53
C LEU A 117 -7.63 -22.61 11.51
N SER A 118 -6.37 -23.03 11.49
CA SER A 118 -5.96 -24.32 10.97
C SER A 118 -7.07 -25.31 11.30
N ARG A 119 -7.82 -25.76 10.29
CA ARG A 119 -8.66 -26.93 10.39
C ARG A 119 -7.71 -28.09 10.65
N SER A 120 -7.40 -28.34 11.91
CA SER A 120 -7.10 -29.69 12.37
C SER A 120 -8.36 -30.48 12.06
N VAL A 121 -8.36 -31.16 10.90
CA VAL A 121 -9.29 -32.25 10.67
C VAL A 121 -8.96 -33.25 11.78
N ALA A 122 -9.83 -33.28 12.78
CA ALA A 122 -9.83 -34.33 13.77
C ALA A 122 -10.07 -35.64 13.02
N ASP A 123 -9.07 -36.51 13.00
CA ASP A 123 -9.27 -37.89 12.63
C ASP A 123 -10.29 -38.52 13.61
N PRO A 124 -11.34 -39.21 13.12
CA PRO A 124 -12.35 -39.82 13.96
C PRO A 124 -11.76 -41.02 14.74
N PRO A 125 -12.11 -41.22 16.02
CA PRO A 125 -11.56 -42.33 16.79
C PRO A 125 -12.24 -43.69 16.50
N LEU A 126 -11.39 -44.71 16.49
CA LEU A 126 -11.61 -46.11 16.90
C LEU A 126 -12.60 -46.96 16.08
N SER A 127 -12.18 -47.35 14.88
CA SER A 127 -12.50 -48.66 14.30
C SER A 127 -11.26 -49.57 14.26
N ALA A 128 -10.51 -49.63 15.37
CA ALA A 128 -9.53 -50.66 15.60
C ALA A 128 -10.22 -52.00 15.95
N ARG A 129 -10.76 -52.71 14.95
CA ARG A 129 -11.00 -54.16 15.04
C ARG A 129 -10.85 -54.81 13.67
N ARG A 130 -10.05 -55.89 13.63
CA ARG A 130 -9.71 -56.82 12.54
C ARG A 130 -8.42 -56.39 11.82
N ALA A 131 -7.29 -57.07 11.97
CA ALA A 131 -7.12 -58.52 12.04
C ALA A 131 -6.06 -58.93 13.08
N SER A 132 -6.38 -59.94 13.89
CA SER A 132 -5.41 -60.97 14.25
C SER A 132 -6.15 -62.29 14.39
N ALA A 133 -5.60 -63.29 13.72
CA ALA A 133 -6.07 -64.66 13.69
C ALA A 133 -6.09 -65.29 15.09
N CYS A 134 -7.07 -66.16 15.32
CA CYS A 134 -6.94 -67.36 16.15
C CYS A 134 -8.04 -68.33 15.69
N VAL A 135 -7.64 -69.32 14.89
CA VAL A 135 -8.42 -70.51 14.57
C VAL A 135 -8.66 -71.28 15.87
N ARG A 136 -9.90 -71.74 16.06
CA ARG A 136 -10.30 -72.61 17.17
C ARG A 136 -10.66 -73.97 16.60
N SER A 137 -9.85 -74.98 16.87
CA SER A 137 -10.27 -76.39 16.93
C SER A 137 -9.07 -77.21 17.43
N SER A 138 -8.99 -77.59 18.71
CA SER A 138 -9.55 -78.83 19.26
C SER A 138 -9.13 -80.08 18.48
N SER A 139 -8.06 -80.74 18.90
CA SER A 139 -8.04 -82.14 19.37
C SER A 139 -6.62 -82.72 19.37
N VAL A 140 -6.18 -83.09 20.57
CA VAL A 140 -5.17 -84.11 20.93
C VAL A 140 -5.85 -85.48 20.66
N PRO A 141 -5.16 -86.61 20.38
CA PRO A 141 -3.82 -87.03 20.82
C PRO A 141 -2.76 -87.28 19.75
#